data_AF-A0A7W8JS77-F1
#
_entry.id   AF-A0A7W8JS77-F1
#
_cell.length_a   1.000
_cell.length_b   1.000
_cell.length_c   1.000
_cell.angle_alpha   90.00
_cell.angle_beta   90.00
_cell.angle_gamma   90.00
#
_symmetry.space_group_name_H-M   'P 1'
#
loop_
_entity.id
_entity.type
_entity.pdbx_description
1 polymer ?
#
loop_
_entity_poly.entity_id
_entity_poly.type
_entity_poly.pdbx_seq_one_letter_code
_entity_poly.pdbx_strand_id
1 'polypeptide(L)'
;MKKLFLPLIGSALLLAACGGSPQPASDLTAPTVTLTASQSGTTVNLSATAADNVGVTKVEFYRGSTLVNTDSTSPYTTADTVSTANNGNVTYTAKVYDAAGNVGQDSKTIAVNVTPSGETLYQGVWGWGIGNATTGELIDNGVVVFDDEVVNQGRTVATGAYVNLVAGSDQPGDRLGFALLGPISAAGKLETGFTLNTSGDDKIYFVGADDNDALELYEGSLAFEGVGAIFTASNQPGQQVEVILIQVSDTVPSGATWEAFKVRAKTLAATALKASFKEGHAASRTTNQVTPGLFDVAQHIFQISR
;
A
#
# COMPACT_ATOMS: atom_id res chain seq x y z
N MET A 1 -25.56 117.38 -14.94
CA MET A 1 -24.56 116.44 -15.48
C MET A 1 -24.73 115.10 -14.78
N LYS A 2 -24.86 114.03 -15.58
CA LYS A 2 -24.74 112.57 -15.28
C LYS A 2 -25.60 111.94 -14.16
N LYS A 3 -26.67 111.26 -14.61
CA LYS A 3 -27.23 110.02 -14.02
C LYS A 3 -26.37 108.81 -14.43
N LEU A 4 -26.24 107.77 -13.60
CA LEU A 4 -26.25 106.33 -13.95
C LEU A 4 -25.80 105.48 -12.73
N PHE A 5 -26.68 104.62 -12.18
CA PHE A 5 -26.86 103.17 -12.43
C PHE A 5 -26.03 102.26 -11.52
N LEU A 6 -26.75 101.45 -10.74
CA LEU A 6 -26.30 100.21 -10.10
C LEU A 6 -26.20 99.09 -11.15
N PRO A 7 -25.30 98.12 -10.98
CA PRO A 7 -25.74 96.74 -11.13
C PRO A 7 -25.23 95.76 -10.06
N LEU A 8 -26.10 94.78 -9.83
CA LEU A 8 -25.93 93.51 -9.14
C LEU A 8 -24.69 92.73 -9.64
N ILE A 9 -23.87 92.19 -8.74
CA ILE A 9 -22.93 91.10 -9.06
C ILE A 9 -23.24 89.94 -8.11
N GLY A 10 -23.79 88.87 -8.67
CA GLY A 10 -23.99 87.60 -8.00
C GLY A 10 -22.65 86.95 -7.69
N SER A 11 -22.48 86.48 -6.45
CA SER A 11 -21.40 85.57 -6.09
C SER A 11 -21.89 84.14 -6.22
N ALA A 12 -21.18 83.41 -7.07
CA ALA A 12 -21.44 82.04 -7.46
C ALA A 12 -21.39 81.07 -6.27
N LEU A 13 -22.31 80.12 -6.29
CA LEU A 13 -22.25 78.87 -5.55
C LEU A 13 -20.97 78.12 -5.98
N LEU A 14 -19.96 78.03 -5.11
CA LEU A 14 -18.91 77.03 -5.27
C LEU A 14 -19.54 75.66 -4.99
N LEU A 15 -19.96 74.94 -6.03
CA LEU A 15 -19.98 73.48 -5.95
C LEU A 15 -18.51 73.04 -5.91
N ALA A 16 -18.03 72.73 -4.70
CA ALA A 16 -16.86 71.89 -4.54
C ALA A 16 -17.20 70.51 -5.12
N ALA A 17 -16.93 70.34 -6.42
CA ALA A 17 -16.85 69.02 -7.02
C ALA A 17 -15.61 68.36 -6.40
N CYS A 18 -15.82 67.56 -5.35
CA CYS A 18 -14.84 66.60 -4.91
C CYS A 18 -14.56 65.68 -6.11
N GLY A 19 -13.40 65.88 -6.73
CA GLY A 19 -12.80 64.92 -7.65
C GLY A 19 -12.46 63.67 -6.85
N GLY A 20 -13.45 62.81 -6.63
CA GLY A 20 -13.20 61.41 -6.36
C GLY A 20 -12.48 60.88 -7.60
N SER A 21 -11.19 60.60 -7.47
CA SER A 21 -10.50 59.72 -8.40
C SER A 21 -11.43 58.53 -8.67
N PRO A 22 -11.69 58.11 -9.93
CA PRO A 22 -12.54 56.97 -10.19
C PRO A 22 -12.00 55.80 -9.37
N GLN A 23 -12.75 55.40 -8.34
CA GLN A 23 -12.46 54.20 -7.58
C GLN A 23 -12.36 53.09 -8.62
N PRO A 24 -11.28 52.28 -8.64
CA PRO A 24 -11.22 51.15 -9.54
C PRO A 24 -12.53 50.38 -9.39
N ALA A 25 -13.23 50.16 -10.50
CA ALA A 25 -14.44 49.36 -10.47
C ALA A 25 -14.08 48.04 -9.78
N SER A 26 -14.85 47.65 -8.77
CA SER A 26 -14.65 46.35 -8.11
C SER A 26 -14.72 45.28 -9.18
N ASP A 27 -13.73 44.39 -9.21
CA ASP A 27 -13.77 43.26 -10.13
C ASP A 27 -14.89 42.31 -9.69
N LEU A 28 -15.70 41.88 -10.65
CA LEU A 28 -16.85 40.98 -10.47
C LEU A 28 -16.74 39.73 -11.35
N THR A 29 -15.70 39.63 -12.15
CA THR A 29 -15.51 38.50 -13.07
C THR A 29 -14.78 37.40 -12.30
N ALA A 30 -15.31 36.18 -12.36
CA ALA A 30 -14.64 35.05 -11.73
C ALA A 30 -13.50 34.53 -12.64
N PRO A 31 -12.38 34.10 -12.06
CA PRO A 31 -11.32 33.44 -12.81
C PRO A 31 -11.83 32.20 -13.57
N THR A 32 -11.20 31.92 -14.69
CA THR A 32 -11.36 30.65 -15.42
C THR A 32 -10.23 29.69 -15.05
N VAL A 33 -10.52 28.39 -15.06
CA VAL A 33 -9.52 27.35 -14.75
C VAL A 33 -9.77 26.09 -15.57
N THR A 34 -8.67 25.42 -15.94
CA THR A 34 -8.68 24.05 -16.47
C THR A 34 -7.75 23.19 -15.64
N LEU A 35 -8.27 22.11 -15.06
CA LEU A 35 -7.53 21.18 -14.22
C LEU A 35 -7.13 19.92 -15.01
N THR A 36 -5.86 19.56 -14.90
CA THR A 36 -5.35 18.26 -15.33
C THR A 36 -4.87 17.46 -14.12
N ALA A 37 -5.07 16.14 -14.18
CA ALA A 37 -4.65 15.19 -13.16
C ALA A 37 -4.08 13.94 -13.83
N SER A 38 -2.89 13.52 -13.41
CA SER A 38 -2.26 12.29 -13.89
C SER A 38 -1.61 11.53 -12.74
N GLN A 39 -1.82 10.22 -12.71
CA GLN A 39 -1.20 9.35 -11.70
C GLN A 39 0.14 8.80 -12.22
N SER A 40 1.13 8.78 -11.33
CA SER A 40 2.40 8.06 -11.49
C SER A 40 2.72 7.36 -10.16
N GLY A 41 2.62 6.03 -10.13
CA GLY A 41 2.77 5.27 -8.88
C GLY A 41 1.76 5.70 -7.80
N THR A 42 2.26 6.04 -6.61
CA THR A 42 1.48 6.55 -5.46
C THR A 42 1.28 8.07 -5.48
N THR A 43 1.70 8.75 -6.55
CA THR A 43 1.60 10.21 -6.66
C THR A 43 0.63 10.59 -7.77
N VAL A 44 -0.32 11.47 -7.47
CA VAL A 44 -1.16 12.15 -8.46
C VAL A 44 -0.64 13.56 -8.65
N ASN A 45 -0.18 13.88 -9.85
CA ASN A 45 0.26 15.22 -10.22
C ASN A 45 -0.95 16.02 -10.72
N LEU A 46 -1.15 17.20 -10.13
CA LEU A 46 -2.20 18.14 -10.47
C LEU A 46 -1.59 19.40 -11.07
N SER A 47 -2.15 19.87 -12.18
CA SER A 47 -1.77 21.14 -12.80
C SER A 47 -3.01 21.92 -13.21
N ALA A 48 -3.05 23.19 -12.81
CA ALA A 48 -4.14 24.10 -13.12
C ALA A 48 -3.65 25.25 -14.01
N THR A 49 -4.32 25.44 -15.14
CA THR A 49 -4.16 26.66 -15.97
C THR A 49 -5.27 27.62 -15.61
N ALA A 50 -4.91 28.79 -15.07
CA ALA A 50 -5.86 29.77 -14.56
C ALA A 50 -5.66 31.15 -15.20
N ALA A 51 -6.75 31.84 -15.51
CA ALA A 51 -6.73 33.18 -16.11
C ALA A 51 -7.91 34.01 -15.62
N ASP A 52 -7.66 35.32 -15.48
CA ASP A 52 -8.63 36.31 -15.03
C ASP A 52 -8.32 37.67 -15.70
N ASN A 53 -9.29 38.59 -15.76
CA ASN A 53 -9.11 39.92 -16.37
C ASN A 53 -8.23 40.87 -15.55
N VAL A 54 -8.16 40.72 -14.22
CA VAL A 54 -7.28 41.51 -13.35
C VAL A 54 -6.11 40.67 -12.85
N GLY A 55 -6.38 39.45 -12.40
CA GLY A 55 -5.33 38.53 -12.00
C GLY A 55 -5.75 37.51 -10.96
N VAL A 56 -5.07 36.38 -10.98
CA VAL A 56 -5.24 35.28 -10.04
C VAL A 56 -4.30 35.49 -8.85
N THR A 57 -4.81 35.31 -7.63
CA THR A 57 -4.03 35.42 -6.38
C THR A 57 -3.60 34.07 -5.86
N LYS A 58 -4.42 33.02 -6.01
CA LYS A 58 -4.10 31.66 -5.60
C LYS A 58 -4.98 30.60 -6.25
N VAL A 59 -4.50 29.37 -6.24
CA VAL A 59 -5.21 28.14 -6.59
C VAL A 59 -5.17 27.19 -5.38
N GLU A 60 -6.33 26.68 -5.00
CA GLU A 60 -6.47 25.63 -3.98
C GLU A 60 -6.84 24.31 -4.67
N PHE A 61 -6.08 23.26 -4.39
CA PHE A 61 -6.30 21.92 -4.91
C PHE A 61 -6.93 21.02 -3.84
N TYR A 62 -7.99 20.31 -4.20
CA TYR A 62 -8.75 19.45 -3.30
C TYR A 62 -8.88 18.03 -3.83
N ARG A 63 -8.91 17.06 -2.92
CA ARG A 63 -9.35 15.68 -3.14
C ARG A 63 -10.69 15.48 -2.41
N GLY A 64 -11.79 15.41 -3.15
CA GLY A 64 -13.12 15.51 -2.54
C GLY A 64 -13.28 16.81 -1.74
N SER A 65 -13.50 16.71 -0.43
CA SER A 65 -13.58 17.86 0.48
C SER A 65 -12.25 18.23 1.16
N THR A 66 -11.19 17.42 0.98
CA THR A 66 -9.90 17.61 1.67
C THR A 66 -8.99 18.52 0.86
N LEU A 67 -8.48 19.59 1.48
CA LEU A 67 -7.47 20.46 0.85
C LEU A 67 -6.15 19.70 0.77
N VAL A 68 -5.60 19.57 -0.45
CA VAL A 68 -4.28 18.99 -0.72
C VAL A 68 -3.21 20.07 -0.54
N ASN A 69 -3.35 21.18 -1.26
CA ASN A 69 -2.39 22.28 -1.21
C ASN A 69 -3.00 23.59 -1.73
N THR A 70 -2.35 24.72 -1.39
CA THR A 70 -2.58 26.03 -2.00
C THR A 70 -1.32 26.49 -2.71
N ASP A 71 -1.44 26.90 -3.97
CA ASP A 71 -0.36 27.46 -4.77
C ASP A 71 -0.70 28.90 -5.18
N SER A 72 0.20 29.83 -4.93
CA SER A 72 0.02 31.27 -5.22
C SER A 72 0.92 31.78 -6.34
N THR A 73 1.73 30.89 -6.96
CA THR A 73 2.68 31.28 -8.00
C THR A 73 2.52 30.40 -9.23
N SER A 74 2.28 31.02 -10.39
CA SER A 74 2.24 30.30 -11.66
C SER A 74 3.64 29.79 -12.05
N PRO A 75 3.81 28.55 -12.55
CA PRO A 75 2.76 27.58 -12.91
C PRO A 75 2.14 26.86 -11.69
N TYR A 76 0.81 26.86 -11.61
CA TYR A 76 0.09 26.28 -10.48
C TYR A 76 0.10 24.75 -10.51
N THR A 77 0.85 24.15 -9.59
CA THR A 77 1.04 22.69 -9.56
C THR A 77 1.06 22.15 -8.14
N THR A 78 0.63 20.92 -7.96
CA THR A 78 0.86 20.18 -6.71
C THR A 78 0.93 18.68 -6.99
N ALA A 79 1.52 17.96 -6.05
CA ALA A 79 1.48 16.51 -6.00
C ALA A 79 0.61 16.08 -4.82
N ASP A 80 -0.17 15.03 -5.00
CA ASP A 80 -0.99 14.43 -3.97
C ASP A 80 -0.63 12.96 -3.78
N THR A 81 -0.43 12.53 -2.53
CA THR A 81 0.01 11.15 -2.22
C THR A 81 -1.21 10.26 -1.95
N VAL A 82 -1.37 9.20 -2.75
CA VAL A 82 -2.48 8.24 -2.69
C VAL A 82 -2.00 6.86 -2.27
N SER A 83 -2.91 6.07 -1.69
CA SER A 83 -2.68 4.68 -1.26
C SER A 83 -3.77 3.76 -1.84
N THR A 84 -3.68 2.45 -1.56
CA THR A 84 -4.72 1.46 -1.90
C THR A 84 -6.10 1.83 -1.34
N ALA A 85 -6.15 2.50 -0.18
CA ALA A 85 -7.39 3.03 0.40
C ALA A 85 -8.06 4.11 -0.46
N ASN A 86 -7.35 4.66 -1.45
CA ASN A 86 -7.87 5.65 -2.40
C ASN A 86 -8.20 5.04 -3.78
N ASN A 87 -8.14 3.72 -3.94
CA ASN A 87 -8.43 3.07 -5.21
C ASN A 87 -9.88 3.28 -5.66
N GLY A 88 -10.06 3.39 -6.97
CA GLY A 88 -11.34 3.70 -7.61
C GLY A 88 -11.40 5.14 -8.13
N ASN A 89 -12.62 5.62 -8.37
CA ASN A 89 -12.82 6.96 -8.93
C ASN A 89 -12.59 8.03 -7.86
N VAL A 90 -11.57 8.86 -8.07
CA VAL A 90 -11.24 9.99 -7.19
C VAL A 90 -11.43 11.29 -7.96
N THR A 91 -12.19 12.22 -7.38
CA THR A 91 -12.42 13.55 -7.94
C THR A 91 -11.51 14.59 -7.29
N TYR A 92 -10.74 15.26 -8.14
CA TYR A 92 -9.94 16.42 -7.78
C TYR A 92 -10.64 17.70 -8.23
N THR A 93 -10.51 18.76 -7.43
CA THR A 93 -11.08 20.08 -7.72
C THR A 93 -9.99 21.14 -7.55
N ALA A 94 -9.90 22.07 -8.50
CA ALA A 94 -9.08 23.27 -8.36
C ALA A 94 -10.01 24.48 -8.21
N LYS A 95 -9.83 25.26 -7.16
CA LYS A 95 -10.50 26.55 -6.94
C LYS A 95 -9.51 27.68 -7.12
N VAL A 96 -9.88 28.69 -7.89
CA VAL A 96 -9.00 29.80 -8.25
C VAL A 96 -9.64 31.09 -7.76
N TYR A 97 -8.83 31.90 -7.09
CA TYR A 97 -9.27 33.15 -6.44
C TYR A 97 -8.58 34.34 -7.09
N ASP A 98 -9.30 35.43 -7.25
CA ASP A 98 -8.73 36.74 -7.59
C ASP A 98 -8.51 37.59 -6.32
N ALA A 99 -8.19 38.88 -6.48
CA ALA A 99 -8.02 39.82 -5.37
C ALA A 99 -9.35 40.43 -4.86
N ALA A 100 -10.42 40.33 -5.65
CA ALA A 100 -11.75 40.84 -5.31
C ALA A 100 -12.62 39.81 -4.56
N GLY A 101 -12.16 38.56 -4.47
CA GLY A 101 -12.84 37.45 -3.81
C GLY A 101 -13.72 36.62 -4.75
N ASN A 102 -13.66 36.83 -6.07
CA ASN A 102 -14.36 35.98 -7.02
C ASN A 102 -13.65 34.63 -7.15
N VAL A 103 -14.43 33.56 -7.37
CA VAL A 103 -13.94 32.18 -7.36
C VAL A 103 -14.36 31.44 -8.61
N GLY A 104 -13.36 30.96 -9.35
CA GLY A 104 -13.52 29.97 -10.42
C GLY A 104 -13.22 28.56 -9.93
N GLN A 105 -13.80 27.55 -10.56
CA GLN A 105 -13.43 26.16 -10.26
C GLN A 105 -13.58 25.22 -11.45
N ASP A 106 -12.77 24.16 -11.46
CA ASP A 106 -12.88 23.02 -12.37
C ASP A 106 -12.60 21.72 -11.61
N SER A 107 -13.07 20.59 -12.11
CA SER A 107 -12.90 19.28 -11.47
C SER A 107 -12.56 18.18 -12.47
N LYS A 108 -11.67 17.29 -12.04
CA LYS A 108 -11.23 16.14 -12.82
C LYS A 108 -11.37 14.87 -12.00
N THR A 109 -12.13 13.91 -12.52
CA THR A 109 -12.15 12.55 -11.97
C THR A 109 -11.13 11.69 -12.72
N ILE A 110 -10.29 10.98 -11.98
CA ILE A 110 -9.40 9.94 -12.51
C ILE A 110 -9.68 8.62 -11.79
N ALA A 111 -9.42 7.51 -12.47
CA ALA A 111 -9.36 6.22 -11.81
C ALA A 111 -7.99 6.13 -11.13
N VAL A 112 -7.98 6.25 -9.79
CA VAL A 112 -6.79 5.97 -9.00
C VAL A 112 -6.67 4.46 -8.91
N ASN A 113 -5.53 3.96 -9.38
CA ASN A 113 -5.16 2.57 -9.26
C ASN A 113 -3.77 2.50 -8.67
N VAL A 114 -3.69 2.54 -7.35
CA VAL A 114 -2.49 2.20 -6.61
C VAL A 114 -2.50 0.68 -6.47
N THR A 115 -1.71 0.02 -7.30
CA THR A 115 -1.18 -1.29 -6.93
C THR A 115 -0.27 -1.09 -5.73
N PRO A 116 -0.31 -1.96 -4.71
CA PRO A 116 0.65 -1.94 -3.61
C PRO A 116 2.06 -1.65 -4.15
N SER A 117 2.60 -0.49 -3.79
CA SER A 117 3.88 -0.03 -4.33
C SER A 117 4.99 -0.71 -3.53
N GLY A 118 5.59 -1.76 -4.07
CA GLY A 118 6.93 -2.20 -3.67
C GLY A 118 7.15 -2.47 -2.19
N GLU A 119 6.12 -2.92 -1.49
CA GLU A 119 6.25 -3.83 -0.36
C GLU A 119 5.39 -5.03 -0.80
N THR A 120 6.01 -6.19 -0.95
CA THR A 120 5.60 -7.14 -2.00
C THR A 120 4.34 -7.93 -1.77
N LEU A 121 3.96 -8.69 -2.80
CA LEU A 121 2.93 -9.72 -2.78
C LEU A 121 2.94 -10.58 -1.49
N TYR A 122 4.11 -10.73 -0.88
CA TYR A 122 4.36 -11.61 0.25
C TYR A 122 4.42 -10.89 1.60
N GLN A 123 4.46 -9.55 1.62
CA GLN A 123 4.69 -8.81 2.84
C GLN A 123 3.48 -8.91 3.80
N GLY A 124 3.79 -8.79 5.09
CA GLY A 124 2.80 -8.79 6.16
C GLY A 124 2.84 -10.07 6.98
N VAL A 125 1.68 -10.43 7.51
CA VAL A 125 1.52 -11.43 8.55
C VAL A 125 0.82 -12.64 7.98
N TRP A 126 1.43 -13.80 8.11
CA TRP A 126 0.88 -15.04 7.57
C TRP A 126 0.77 -16.10 8.65
N GLY A 127 -0.36 -16.80 8.64
CA GLY A 127 -0.47 -18.09 9.30
C GLY A 127 0.12 -19.16 8.41
N TRP A 128 0.88 -20.10 8.97
CA TRP A 128 1.37 -21.26 8.23
C TRP A 128 1.01 -22.55 8.95
N GLY A 129 0.73 -23.61 8.19
CA GLY A 129 0.41 -24.93 8.70
C GLY A 129 0.99 -26.03 7.82
N ILE A 130 1.43 -27.10 8.48
CA ILE A 130 2.01 -28.28 7.85
C ILE A 130 1.16 -29.49 8.25
N GLY A 131 0.56 -30.14 7.27
CA GLY A 131 -0.26 -31.33 7.43
C GLY A 131 0.47 -32.58 6.95
N ASN A 132 0.15 -33.74 7.53
CA ASN A 132 0.56 -35.01 6.98
C ASN A 132 -0.18 -35.26 5.66
N ALA A 133 0.54 -35.37 4.55
CA ALA A 133 -0.05 -35.50 3.22
C ALA A 133 -0.91 -36.78 3.04
N THR A 134 -0.79 -37.77 3.92
CA THR A 134 -1.58 -39.01 3.89
C THR A 134 -2.79 -38.96 4.83
N THR A 135 -2.61 -38.45 6.05
CA THR A 135 -3.67 -38.50 7.07
C THR A 135 -4.45 -37.19 7.20
N GLY A 136 -3.95 -36.08 6.64
CA GLY A 136 -4.49 -34.73 6.85
C GLY A 136 -4.29 -34.21 8.28
N GLU A 137 -3.56 -34.95 9.13
CA GLU A 137 -3.31 -34.55 10.51
C GLU A 137 -2.30 -33.40 10.56
N LEU A 138 -2.60 -32.37 11.34
CA LEU A 138 -1.71 -31.24 11.53
C LEU A 138 -0.44 -31.68 12.27
N ILE A 139 0.72 -31.49 11.63
CA ILE A 139 2.04 -31.79 12.18
C ILE A 139 2.59 -30.58 12.94
N ASP A 140 2.48 -29.39 12.33
CA ASP A 140 3.05 -28.16 12.90
C ASP A 140 2.32 -26.94 12.33
N ASN A 141 2.35 -25.83 13.05
CA ASN A 141 1.82 -24.55 12.57
C ASN A 141 2.46 -23.38 13.30
N GLY A 142 2.21 -22.17 12.79
CA GLY A 142 2.85 -20.98 13.30
C GLY A 142 2.34 -19.70 12.67
N VAL A 143 3.05 -18.64 13.03
CA VAL A 143 2.93 -17.32 12.42
C VAL A 143 4.28 -16.95 11.85
N VAL A 144 4.28 -16.38 10.66
CA VAL A 144 5.46 -15.75 10.05
C VAL A 144 5.11 -14.30 9.72
N VAL A 145 6.09 -13.41 9.90
CA VAL A 145 6.03 -12.04 9.43
C VAL A 145 7.08 -11.89 8.36
N PHE A 146 6.64 -11.62 7.13
CA PHE A 146 7.51 -11.23 6.03
C PHE A 146 7.60 -9.71 6.03
N ASP A 147 8.75 -9.18 6.39
CA ASP A 147 9.00 -7.75 6.56
C ASP A 147 10.11 -7.21 5.68
N ASP A 148 10.89 -8.09 5.03
CA ASP A 148 11.99 -7.72 4.16
C ASP A 148 12.06 -8.62 2.92
N GLU A 149 12.87 -8.22 1.94
CA GLU A 149 13.04 -8.94 0.68
C GLU A 149 14.46 -8.95 0.16
N VAL A 150 14.78 -10.01 -0.57
CA VAL A 150 16.07 -10.18 -1.20
C VAL A 150 15.89 -10.46 -2.68
N VAL A 151 16.68 -9.77 -3.51
CA VAL A 151 16.75 -10.03 -4.95
C VAL A 151 17.95 -10.93 -5.25
N ASN A 152 17.70 -12.10 -5.84
CA ASN A 152 18.74 -13.02 -6.30
C ASN A 152 18.50 -13.42 -7.76
N GLN A 153 19.45 -13.10 -8.65
CA GLN A 153 19.37 -13.44 -10.08
C GLN A 153 18.05 -12.98 -10.73
N GLY A 154 17.61 -11.77 -10.39
CA GLY A 154 16.38 -11.17 -10.93
C GLY A 154 15.07 -11.71 -10.33
N ARG A 155 15.16 -12.55 -9.29
CA ARG A 155 14.01 -13.08 -8.55
C ARG A 155 13.93 -12.38 -7.20
N THR A 156 12.76 -11.87 -6.86
CA THR A 156 12.48 -11.24 -5.56
C THR A 156 11.87 -12.28 -4.64
N VAL A 157 12.49 -12.53 -3.48
CA VAL A 157 12.04 -13.49 -2.48
C VAL A 157 11.83 -12.74 -1.17
N ALA A 158 10.66 -12.88 -0.57
CA ALA A 158 10.40 -12.33 0.74
C ALA A 158 11.09 -13.15 1.82
N THR A 159 11.58 -12.44 2.83
CA THR A 159 12.25 -12.98 4.01
C THR A 159 11.50 -12.53 5.25
N GLY A 160 11.47 -13.39 6.26
CA GLY A 160 10.68 -13.13 7.44
C GLY A 160 11.11 -13.95 8.63
N ALA A 161 10.64 -13.56 9.81
CA ALA A 161 10.81 -14.31 11.04
C ALA A 161 9.52 -15.06 11.38
N TYR A 162 9.65 -16.30 11.83
CA TYR A 162 8.52 -17.12 12.24
C TYR A 162 8.66 -17.61 13.68
N VAL A 163 7.50 -17.87 14.28
CA VAL A 163 7.36 -18.61 15.53
C VAL A 163 6.46 -19.80 15.27
N ASN A 164 6.83 -20.98 15.75
CA ASN A 164 5.88 -22.09 15.77
C ASN A 164 4.87 -21.87 16.91
N LEU A 165 3.77 -22.59 16.84
CA LEU A 165 2.88 -22.80 17.97
C LEU A 165 3.23 -24.18 18.54
N VAL A 166 3.09 -24.37 19.85
CA VAL A 166 3.17 -25.74 20.38
C VAL A 166 1.99 -26.52 19.77
N ALA A 167 2.28 -27.67 19.14
CA ALA A 167 1.25 -28.52 18.55
C ALA A 167 0.13 -28.80 19.57
N GLY A 168 -1.10 -28.46 19.20
CA GLY A 168 -2.28 -28.60 20.08
C GLY A 168 -2.47 -27.49 21.12
N SER A 169 -1.63 -26.44 21.15
CA SER A 169 -1.81 -25.29 22.06
C SER A 169 -1.91 -23.95 21.34
N ASP A 170 -2.80 -23.08 21.83
CA ASP A 170 -2.90 -21.71 21.39
C ASP A 170 -1.84 -20.78 22.06
N GLN A 171 -0.73 -21.32 22.59
CA GLN A 171 0.44 -20.57 23.13
C GLN A 171 1.66 -20.52 22.18
N PRO A 172 2.39 -19.39 22.05
CA PRO A 172 3.58 -19.30 21.21
C PRO A 172 4.60 -20.38 21.60
N GLY A 173 5.13 -21.07 20.60
CA GLY A 173 6.02 -22.22 20.76
C GLY A 173 7.48 -21.85 20.94
N ASP A 174 8.26 -22.84 21.38
CA ASP A 174 9.68 -22.69 21.77
C ASP A 174 10.65 -22.46 20.58
N ARG A 175 10.16 -22.45 19.33
CA ARG A 175 11.00 -22.39 18.12
C ARG A 175 10.80 -21.09 17.35
N LEU A 176 11.88 -20.33 17.26
CA LEU A 176 12.03 -19.14 16.41
C LEU A 176 12.94 -19.48 15.24
N GLY A 177 12.61 -19.04 14.04
CA GLY A 177 13.44 -19.23 12.85
C GLY A 177 13.15 -18.19 11.76
N PHE A 178 13.79 -18.35 10.62
CA PHE A 178 13.58 -17.56 9.42
C PHE A 178 12.75 -18.33 8.39
N ALA A 179 12.05 -17.58 7.55
CA ALA A 179 11.22 -18.11 6.48
C ALA A 179 11.44 -17.34 5.17
N LEU A 180 11.17 -18.01 4.06
CA LEU A 180 11.20 -17.48 2.71
C LEU A 180 9.85 -17.70 2.02
N LEU A 181 9.45 -16.78 1.14
CA LEU A 181 8.29 -16.94 0.25
C LEU A 181 8.54 -16.27 -1.10
N GLY A 182 8.28 -16.98 -2.19
CA GLY A 182 8.38 -16.46 -3.56
C GLY A 182 9.12 -17.39 -4.53
N PRO A 183 9.66 -16.87 -5.65
CA PRO A 183 10.44 -17.62 -6.65
C PRO A 183 11.84 -18.04 -6.15
N ILE A 184 11.88 -18.98 -5.20
CA ILE A 184 13.10 -19.41 -4.50
C ILE A 184 14.06 -20.19 -5.40
N SER A 185 13.59 -21.12 -6.23
CA SER A 185 14.43 -21.94 -7.12
C SER A 185 14.50 -21.39 -8.55
N ALA A 186 13.40 -20.87 -9.08
CA ALA A 186 13.31 -20.38 -10.45
C ALA A 186 12.27 -19.26 -10.59
N ALA A 187 12.42 -18.43 -11.63
CA ALA A 187 11.44 -17.38 -11.93
C ALA A 187 10.09 -17.99 -12.31
N GLY A 188 9.00 -17.39 -11.82
CA GLY A 188 7.64 -17.90 -12.04
C GLY A 188 7.31 -19.14 -11.22
N LYS A 189 8.14 -19.51 -10.24
CA LYS A 189 7.80 -20.49 -9.20
C LYS A 189 7.30 -19.78 -7.96
N LEU A 190 6.41 -20.42 -7.22
CA LEU A 190 5.98 -19.96 -5.91
C LEU A 190 6.29 -21.03 -4.88
N GLU A 191 7.24 -20.72 -4.00
CA GLU A 191 7.82 -21.67 -3.06
C GLU A 191 7.98 -21.01 -1.69
N THR A 192 8.06 -21.84 -0.65
CA THR A 192 8.34 -21.39 0.71
C THR A 192 9.38 -22.28 1.38
N GLY A 193 10.12 -21.73 2.35
CA GLY A 193 11.12 -22.48 3.11
C GLY A 193 11.28 -21.94 4.52
N PHE A 194 11.55 -22.82 5.49
CA PHE A 194 11.67 -22.46 6.89
C PHE A 194 12.93 -23.11 7.51
N THR A 195 13.69 -22.35 8.32
CA THR A 195 14.89 -22.83 9.04
C THR A 195 14.55 -23.41 10.40
N LEU A 196 15.28 -24.41 10.90
CA LEU A 196 14.90 -25.07 12.16
C LEU A 196 14.96 -24.14 13.38
N ASN A 197 16.00 -23.31 13.50
CA ASN A 197 16.12 -22.34 14.59
C ASN A 197 16.99 -21.14 14.19
N THR A 198 17.00 -20.10 15.01
CA THR A 198 17.91 -18.95 14.87
C THR A 198 19.28 -19.14 15.53
N SER A 199 19.48 -20.23 16.29
CA SER A 199 20.62 -20.40 17.22
C SER A 199 21.82 -21.17 16.66
N GLY A 200 21.92 -21.32 15.33
CA GLY A 200 23.16 -21.76 14.67
C GLY A 200 23.08 -23.06 13.86
N ASP A 201 21.89 -23.65 13.69
CA ASP A 201 21.64 -24.65 12.65
C ASP A 201 20.78 -23.99 11.56
N ASP A 202 21.45 -23.33 10.61
CA ASP A 202 20.87 -22.63 9.44
C ASP A 202 20.21 -23.59 8.42
N LYS A 203 19.89 -24.81 8.85
CA LYS A 203 19.30 -25.84 8.01
C LYS A 203 17.81 -25.56 7.88
N ILE A 204 17.41 -25.35 6.63
CA ILE A 204 16.04 -25.45 6.17
C ILE A 204 15.52 -26.81 6.61
N TYR A 205 14.54 -26.83 7.50
CA TYR A 205 13.90 -28.08 7.91
C TYR A 205 12.68 -28.36 7.05
N PHE A 206 12.22 -27.39 6.27
CA PHE A 206 10.98 -27.51 5.52
C PHE A 206 11.05 -26.64 4.26
N VAL A 207 10.63 -27.22 3.13
CA VAL A 207 10.31 -26.46 1.91
C VAL A 207 8.98 -26.94 1.34
N GLY A 208 8.24 -26.02 0.73
CA GLY A 208 7.01 -26.29 -0.01
C GLY A 208 7.03 -25.60 -1.36
N ALA A 209 6.40 -26.22 -2.34
CA ALA A 209 6.11 -25.63 -3.64
C ALA A 209 4.59 -25.55 -3.81
N ASP A 210 4.12 -24.40 -4.26
CA ASP A 210 2.72 -24.18 -4.59
C ASP A 210 2.30 -25.07 -5.76
N ASP A 211 1.05 -25.54 -5.75
CA ASP A 211 0.58 -26.49 -6.75
C ASP A 211 0.47 -25.90 -8.16
N ASN A 212 0.22 -24.59 -8.29
CA ASN A 212 0.00 -23.91 -9.57
C ASN A 212 0.90 -22.68 -9.81
N ASP A 213 1.87 -22.46 -8.91
CA ASP A 213 2.80 -21.33 -8.93
C ASP A 213 2.12 -19.95 -8.77
N ALA A 214 0.93 -19.89 -8.17
CA ALA A 214 0.16 -18.67 -7.99
C ALA A 214 -0.55 -18.61 -6.63
N LEU A 215 -0.55 -17.43 -5.99
CA LEU A 215 -1.35 -17.23 -4.79
C LEU A 215 -2.84 -17.21 -5.15
N GLU A 216 -3.63 -17.90 -4.35
CA GLU A 216 -5.08 -17.95 -4.45
C GLU A 216 -5.75 -17.03 -3.42
N LEU A 217 -7.08 -16.91 -3.49
CA LEU A 217 -7.86 -16.22 -2.47
C LEU A 217 -8.65 -17.24 -1.64
N TYR A 218 -8.39 -17.27 -0.34
CA TYR A 218 -9.13 -18.03 0.65
C TYR A 218 -9.83 -17.07 1.63
N GLU A 219 -11.17 -17.13 1.70
CA GLU A 219 -11.99 -16.22 2.52
C GLU A 219 -11.65 -14.73 2.36
N GLY A 220 -11.25 -14.32 1.15
CA GLY A 220 -10.86 -12.94 0.83
C GLY A 220 -9.43 -12.56 1.19
N SER A 221 -8.63 -13.51 1.68
CA SER A 221 -7.21 -13.35 2.00
C SER A 221 -6.32 -14.13 1.03
N LEU A 222 -5.10 -13.66 0.76
CA LEU A 222 -4.16 -14.40 -0.09
C LEU A 222 -3.74 -15.72 0.58
N ALA A 223 -3.65 -16.78 -0.21
CA ALA A 223 -3.28 -18.11 0.25
C ALA A 223 -2.25 -18.76 -0.67
N PHE A 224 -1.29 -19.44 -0.05
CA PHE A 224 -0.39 -20.41 -0.68
C PHE A 224 -0.91 -21.79 -0.31
N GLU A 225 -1.05 -22.67 -1.30
CA GLU A 225 -1.42 -24.07 -1.09
C GLU A 225 -0.52 -24.97 -1.91
N GLY A 226 0.12 -25.93 -1.26
CA GLY A 226 1.06 -26.78 -1.96
C GLY A 226 1.54 -27.98 -1.19
N VAL A 227 2.55 -28.63 -1.77
CA VAL A 227 3.18 -29.82 -1.22
C VAL A 227 4.63 -29.54 -0.84
N GLY A 228 5.10 -30.23 0.19
CA GLY A 228 6.41 -30.00 0.74
C GLY A 228 7.07 -31.24 1.32
N ALA A 229 8.25 -31.04 1.88
CA ALA A 229 8.96 -32.05 2.63
C ALA A 229 9.58 -31.46 3.89
N ILE A 230 9.47 -32.18 5.01
CA ILE A 230 10.26 -31.94 6.22
C ILE A 230 11.58 -32.71 6.10
N PHE A 231 12.70 -32.00 6.26
CA PHE A 231 14.04 -32.54 6.20
C PHE A 231 14.54 -32.91 7.60
N THR A 232 15.31 -33.99 7.65
CA THR A 232 16.04 -34.40 8.84
C THR A 232 17.25 -33.48 9.09
N ALA A 233 17.83 -33.51 10.30
CA ALA A 233 19.04 -32.76 10.65
C ALA A 233 20.27 -33.08 9.76
N SER A 234 20.23 -34.22 9.06
CA SER A 234 21.20 -34.71 8.07
C SER A 234 20.86 -34.35 6.62
N ASN A 235 19.89 -33.45 6.40
CA ASN A 235 19.53 -32.94 5.07
C ASN A 235 19.04 -34.03 4.09
N GLN A 236 18.17 -34.92 4.58
CA GLN A 236 17.46 -35.88 3.73
C GLN A 236 15.95 -35.61 3.84
N PRO A 237 15.19 -35.60 2.73
CA PRO A 237 13.75 -35.41 2.75
C PRO A 237 13.13 -36.57 3.54
N GLY A 238 12.59 -36.26 4.72
CA GLY A 238 12.11 -37.24 5.68
C GLY A 238 10.63 -37.55 5.49
N GLN A 239 9.77 -36.54 5.57
CA GLN A 239 8.32 -36.70 5.54
C GLN A 239 7.70 -35.77 4.50
N GLN A 240 6.89 -36.31 3.59
CA GLN A 240 6.07 -35.51 2.68
C GLN A 240 4.89 -34.90 3.42
N VAL A 241 4.61 -33.65 3.11
CA VAL A 241 3.63 -32.83 3.82
C VAL A 241 2.80 -31.97 2.87
N GLU A 242 1.62 -31.59 3.33
CA GLU A 242 0.82 -30.52 2.75
C GLU A 242 1.12 -29.22 3.48
N VAL A 243 1.10 -28.11 2.74
CA VAL A 243 1.55 -26.81 3.18
C VAL A 243 0.49 -25.79 2.84
N ILE A 244 0.09 -25.02 3.85
CA ILE A 244 -0.82 -23.90 3.65
C ILE A 244 -0.21 -22.66 4.33
N LEU A 245 -0.18 -21.54 3.63
CA LEU A 245 0.02 -20.22 4.23
C LEU A 245 -1.17 -19.33 3.90
N ILE A 246 -1.69 -18.59 4.87
CA ILE A 246 -2.81 -17.66 4.68
C ILE A 246 -2.39 -16.30 5.22
N GLN A 247 -2.48 -15.28 4.37
CA GLN A 247 -2.19 -13.91 4.75
C GLN A 247 -3.28 -13.41 5.70
N VAL A 248 -2.89 -13.08 6.92
CA VAL A 248 -3.78 -12.55 7.96
C VAL A 248 -3.80 -11.03 7.94
N SER A 249 -2.71 -10.42 7.49
CA SER A 249 -2.61 -8.97 7.27
C SER A 249 -1.57 -8.69 6.19
N ASP A 250 -1.87 -7.75 5.31
CA ASP A 250 -0.96 -7.17 4.32
C ASP A 250 -0.06 -6.06 4.90
N THR A 251 -0.20 -5.76 6.19
CA THR A 251 0.60 -4.74 6.88
C THR A 251 1.58 -5.37 7.85
N VAL A 252 2.83 -4.92 7.79
CA VAL A 252 3.83 -5.24 8.82
C VAL A 252 3.56 -4.37 10.05
N PRO A 253 3.34 -4.96 11.23
CA PRO A 253 3.04 -4.18 12.43
C PRO A 253 4.20 -3.27 12.85
N SER A 254 3.92 -1.99 13.06
CA SER A 254 4.85 -1.06 13.71
C SER A 254 4.37 -0.70 15.12
N GLY A 255 5.23 -0.81 16.14
CA GLY A 255 5.01 -0.19 17.45
C GLY A 255 4.16 -0.94 18.49
N ALA A 256 3.69 -2.17 18.24
CA ALA A 256 3.22 -3.06 19.32
C ALA A 256 4.41 -3.83 19.93
N THR A 257 4.37 -4.16 21.22
CA THR A 257 5.29 -5.20 21.74
C THR A 257 5.05 -6.45 20.91
N TRP A 258 6.08 -6.93 20.23
CA TRP A 258 6.10 -8.14 19.39
C TRP A 258 5.21 -9.28 19.93
N GLU A 259 5.16 -9.45 21.25
CA GLU A 259 4.32 -10.43 21.96
C GLU A 259 2.80 -10.22 21.84
N ALA A 260 2.29 -9.01 21.98
CA ALA A 260 0.84 -8.73 21.86
C ALA A 260 0.34 -8.98 20.42
N PHE A 261 1.22 -8.68 19.46
CA PHE A 261 0.98 -8.94 18.05
C PHE A 261 1.00 -10.44 17.73
N LYS A 262 1.99 -11.20 18.23
CA LYS A 262 2.07 -12.67 18.08
C LYS A 262 0.78 -13.36 18.52
N VAL A 263 0.21 -12.99 19.68
CA VAL A 263 -0.99 -13.62 20.23
C VAL A 263 -2.22 -13.41 19.33
N ARG A 264 -2.38 -12.21 18.76
CA ARG A 264 -3.49 -11.91 17.86
C ARG A 264 -3.32 -12.55 16.48
N ALA A 265 -2.13 -12.43 15.89
CA ALA A 265 -1.80 -13.07 14.61
C ALA A 265 -1.96 -14.59 14.70
N LYS A 266 -1.52 -15.18 15.82
CA LYS A 266 -1.68 -16.59 16.14
C LYS A 266 -3.15 -17.04 16.14
N THR A 267 -4.02 -16.29 16.83
CA THR A 267 -5.43 -16.66 16.98
C THR A 267 -6.14 -16.66 15.63
N LEU A 268 -5.85 -15.66 14.80
CA LEU A 268 -6.41 -15.54 13.45
C LEU A 268 -5.86 -16.62 12.50
N ALA A 269 -4.54 -16.80 12.48
CA ALA A 269 -3.86 -17.84 11.68
C ALA A 269 -4.35 -19.25 12.02
N ALA A 270 -4.40 -19.60 13.31
CA ALA A 270 -4.83 -20.91 13.76
C ALA A 270 -6.30 -21.18 13.43
N THR A 271 -7.16 -20.16 13.45
CA THR A 271 -8.58 -20.31 13.08
C THR A 271 -8.74 -20.60 11.60
N ALA A 272 -8.07 -19.83 10.73
CA ALA A 272 -8.10 -20.00 9.28
C ALA A 272 -7.55 -21.38 8.87
N LEU A 273 -6.38 -21.76 9.38
CA LEU A 273 -5.77 -23.06 9.07
C LEU A 273 -6.61 -24.24 9.59
N LYS A 274 -7.19 -24.13 10.79
CA LYS A 274 -8.10 -25.16 11.32
C LYS A 274 -9.35 -25.30 10.45
N ALA A 275 -9.80 -24.25 9.76
CA ALA A 275 -10.90 -24.36 8.80
C ALA A 275 -10.45 -25.09 7.52
N SER A 276 -9.34 -24.67 6.91
CA SER A 276 -8.79 -25.27 5.69
C SER A 276 -8.49 -26.77 5.86
N PHE A 277 -7.83 -27.19 6.94
CA PHE A 277 -7.55 -28.62 7.18
C PHE A 277 -8.79 -29.44 7.59
N LYS A 278 -9.86 -28.81 8.12
CA LYS A 278 -11.12 -29.51 8.44
C LYS A 278 -12.01 -29.77 7.23
N GLU A 279 -11.88 -28.98 6.16
CA GLU A 279 -12.74 -29.10 4.97
C GLU A 279 -12.31 -30.22 3.99
N GLY A 280 -11.25 -30.97 4.29
CA GLY A 280 -10.92 -32.19 3.55
C GLY A 280 -10.16 -31.95 2.24
N HIS A 281 -9.11 -31.13 2.25
CA HIS A 281 -8.11 -31.06 1.18
C HIS A 281 -7.25 -32.33 1.01
N ALA A 282 -7.51 -33.39 1.80
CA ALA A 282 -6.99 -34.73 1.58
C ALA A 282 -7.70 -35.43 0.39
N ALA A 283 -7.51 -34.95 -0.85
CA ALA A 283 -7.91 -35.70 -2.04
C ALA A 283 -7.08 -35.36 -3.29
N SER A 284 -6.12 -36.26 -3.60
CA SER A 284 -5.60 -36.55 -4.93
C SER A 284 -5.01 -35.37 -5.72
N ARG A 285 -3.85 -34.84 -5.30
CA ARG A 285 -3.01 -33.98 -6.14
C ARG A 285 -1.69 -34.66 -6.46
N THR A 286 -1.32 -34.68 -7.74
CA THR A 286 -0.09 -35.30 -8.25
C THR A 286 1.13 -34.63 -7.65
N THR A 287 1.96 -35.42 -6.96
CA THR A 287 3.23 -35.02 -6.34
C THR A 287 4.17 -34.35 -7.35
N ASN A 288 4.19 -33.02 -7.41
CA ASN A 288 5.36 -32.30 -7.90
C ASN A 288 6.45 -32.48 -6.83
N GLN A 289 7.43 -33.33 -7.13
CA GLN A 289 8.48 -33.70 -6.20
C GLN A 289 9.31 -32.47 -5.84
N VAL A 290 9.32 -32.09 -4.56
CA VAL A 290 10.36 -31.23 -3.99
C VAL A 290 11.72 -31.86 -4.29
N THR A 291 12.54 -31.21 -5.11
CA THR A 291 13.85 -31.75 -5.50
C THR A 291 14.94 -31.29 -4.53
N PRO A 292 16.03 -32.05 -4.37
CA PRO A 292 17.22 -31.61 -3.62
C PRO A 292 17.78 -30.25 -4.07
N GLY A 293 17.54 -29.84 -5.32
CA GLY A 293 17.96 -28.53 -5.84
C GLY A 293 17.22 -27.32 -5.25
N LEU A 294 15.95 -27.46 -4.87
CA LEU A 294 15.20 -26.38 -4.20
C LEU A 294 15.78 -26.12 -2.80
N PHE A 295 16.17 -27.19 -2.10
CA PHE A 295 16.84 -27.09 -0.81
C PHE A 295 18.17 -26.34 -0.92
N ASP A 296 19.04 -26.72 -1.85
CA ASP A 296 20.38 -26.12 -2.00
C ASP A 296 20.32 -24.64 -2.40
N VAL A 297 19.32 -24.25 -3.21
CA VAL A 297 19.13 -22.84 -3.61
C VAL A 297 18.57 -22.01 -2.45
N ALA A 298 17.60 -22.53 -1.70
CA ALA A 298 17.04 -21.86 -0.54
C ALA A 298 18.10 -21.66 0.57
N GLN A 299 19.00 -22.64 0.76
CA GLN A 299 20.18 -22.53 1.61
C GLN A 299 21.15 -21.44 1.17
N HIS A 300 21.41 -21.34 -0.14
CA HIS A 300 22.33 -20.33 -0.68
C HIS A 300 21.79 -18.91 -0.54
N ILE A 301 20.48 -18.69 -0.76
CA ILE A 301 19.83 -17.38 -0.59
C ILE A 301 19.94 -16.91 0.86
N PHE A 302 19.72 -17.81 1.83
CA PHE A 302 19.83 -17.50 3.25
C PHE A 302 21.25 -17.06 3.68
N GLN A 303 22.30 -17.59 3.04
CA GLN A 303 23.68 -17.19 3.33
C GLN A 303 24.04 -15.80 2.78
N ILE A 304 23.33 -15.32 1.76
CA ILE A 304 23.57 -14.01 1.12
C ILE A 304 22.86 -12.88 1.87
N SER A 305 21.76 -13.17 2.58
CA SER A 305 20.95 -12.18 3.31
C SER A 305 21.45 -11.83 4.71
N ARG A 306 22.70 -12.19 5.04
CA ARG A 306 23.41 -11.83 6.28
C ARG A 306 24.41 -10.69 6.03
#